data_AF-A0A9P8PVV4-F1
#
_entry.id   AF-A0A9P8PVV4-F1
#
_cell.length_a   1.000
_cell.length_b   1.000
_cell.length_c   1.000
_cell.angle_alpha   90.00
_cell.angle_beta   90.00
_cell.angle_gamma   90.00
#
_symmetry.space_group_name_H-M   'P 1'
#
loop_
_entity.id
_entity.type
_entity.pdbx_description
1 polymer ?
#
loop_
_entity_poly.entity_id
_entity_poly.type
_entity_poly.pdbx_seq_one_letter_code
_entity_poly.pdbx_strand_id
1 'polypeptide(L)'
;MKFSTNLITLLFSIATTLAQQYPGGSLSSSSSSASSTNALYSDFGVLDFANFGFEGYYKHVKTLDSSDTCACKLADNSDRTIFKGSNAPLNEEVSIHFRGPLILSKYGYYVSDQFNLSSTSSSSSKTWERLSYYDGASQTSENVTFLTHAGSNSSCLGAALSYAASDGISSASSSTILANDTLIASDDEFIIFSNITCGSSGFGKDCGVYRDGIPAYHGFYGTTKMFLFEFEMPEETSDDEDSFEFYNLPAIWLLNANIPRTSQYPSNENCSCWATGCGEFDIFEVMNQTEATHFYSTIHDYQGTGDIGTGLQNHGWIQREYGSVMKGGVVFGTDGTVAVFLSNSTSIDSTISGSDLLGWISTVSEDDGVVTSTLVSATNTGSGKVNGGANPVKFDLDMRYILTIFAIVGAISFI
;
A
#
# COMPACT_ATOMS: atom_id res chain seq x y z
N MET A 1 17.62 35.79 -59.78
CA MET A 1 18.08 37.18 -59.94
C MET A 1 18.81 37.57 -58.65
N LYS A 2 20.12 37.87 -58.77
CA LYS A 2 20.92 38.95 -58.12
C LYS A 2 20.80 39.13 -56.58
N PHE A 3 21.81 39.27 -55.73
CA PHE A 3 23.29 39.34 -55.70
C PHE A 3 23.63 39.17 -54.18
N SER A 4 24.57 38.32 -53.75
CA SER A 4 25.99 38.60 -53.49
C SER A 4 26.33 39.58 -52.34
N THR A 5 27.10 39.04 -51.38
CA THR A 5 28.29 39.61 -50.69
C THR A 5 28.15 40.89 -49.85
N ASN A 6 28.63 40.87 -48.59
CA ASN A 6 30.00 41.31 -48.28
C ASN A 6 30.40 41.09 -46.82
N LEU A 7 31.62 40.58 -46.70
CA LEU A 7 32.54 40.57 -45.56
C LEU A 7 33.11 41.99 -45.33
N ILE A 8 33.79 42.23 -44.19
CA ILE A 8 34.74 43.32 -43.81
C ILE A 8 34.20 44.19 -42.64
N THR A 9 34.90 44.58 -41.55
CA THR A 9 36.24 44.34 -40.96
C THR A 9 36.25 45.09 -39.60
N LEU A 10 37.16 44.68 -38.69
CA LEU A 10 37.99 45.54 -37.81
C LEU A 10 37.42 46.16 -36.50
N LEU A 11 38.13 45.85 -35.40
CA LEU A 11 38.78 46.76 -34.41
C LEU A 11 38.73 46.11 -33.01
N PHE A 12 39.83 45.55 -32.49
CA PHE A 12 40.98 46.16 -31.78
C PHE A 12 40.82 46.27 -30.25
N SER A 13 41.72 45.55 -29.55
CA SER A 13 42.29 45.81 -28.21
C SER A 13 41.36 45.65 -26.98
N ILE A 14 41.81 45.23 -25.77
CA ILE A 14 43.03 45.54 -25.00
C ILE A 14 43.30 44.38 -24.01
N ALA A 15 44.58 44.02 -23.84
CA ALA A 15 45.13 43.18 -22.75
C ALA A 15 45.03 43.92 -21.38
N THR A 16 45.00 43.33 -20.18
CA THR A 16 46.10 42.66 -19.48
C THR A 16 45.66 42.51 -18.00
N THR A 17 45.98 41.36 -17.38
CA THR A 17 46.38 41.12 -15.97
C THR A 17 45.80 41.95 -14.80
N LEU A 18 45.39 41.26 -13.72
CA LEU A 18 46.12 41.23 -12.42
C LEU A 18 45.43 40.29 -11.42
N ALA A 19 46.20 39.35 -10.88
CA ALA A 19 45.88 38.60 -9.67
C ALA A 19 46.37 39.41 -8.45
N GLN A 20 45.58 39.45 -7.38
CA GLN A 20 46.10 39.73 -6.04
C GLN A 20 45.20 39.10 -4.95
N GLN A 21 45.89 38.67 -3.90
CA GLN A 21 45.50 37.77 -2.84
C GLN A 21 45.35 38.55 -1.50
N TYR A 22 44.78 37.89 -0.48
CA TYR A 22 44.72 38.18 0.99
C TYR A 22 43.39 38.78 1.53
N PRO A 23 43.06 38.64 2.85
CA PRO A 23 42.79 37.39 3.60
C PRO A 23 41.60 37.51 4.61
N GLY A 24 41.17 36.37 5.18
CA GLY A 24 40.73 36.22 6.59
C GLY A 24 39.44 36.89 7.10
N GLY A 25 38.48 36.07 7.52
CA GLY A 25 37.35 36.49 8.37
C GLY A 25 36.36 35.36 8.64
N SER A 26 36.54 34.64 9.75
CA SER A 26 35.69 33.55 10.23
C SER A 26 34.34 34.05 10.75
N LEU A 27 33.24 33.52 10.23
CA LEU A 27 31.92 33.51 10.86
C LEU A 27 31.35 32.10 10.75
N SER A 28 31.13 31.49 11.91
CA SER A 28 30.54 30.17 12.10
C SER A 28 29.07 30.16 11.66
N SER A 29 28.76 29.41 10.62
CA SER A 29 27.42 28.87 10.38
C SER A 29 27.49 27.36 10.56
N SER A 30 26.81 26.87 11.59
CA SER A 30 26.50 25.46 11.77
C SER A 30 25.55 25.04 10.67
N SER A 31 26.09 24.52 9.57
CA SER A 31 25.31 23.83 8.55
C SER A 31 24.92 22.46 9.08
N SER A 32 23.70 22.34 9.59
CA SER A 32 22.99 21.06 9.63
C SER A 32 22.79 20.62 8.17
N SER A 33 23.64 19.71 7.71
CA SER A 33 23.50 19.05 6.42
C SER A 33 22.18 18.26 6.43
N ALA A 34 21.18 18.80 5.76
CA ALA A 34 20.07 17.99 5.27
C ALA A 34 20.68 16.93 4.35
N SER A 35 20.66 15.68 4.79
CA SER A 35 21.02 14.54 3.95
C SER A 35 19.93 14.44 2.88
N SER A 36 20.27 14.87 1.67
CA SER A 36 19.53 14.49 0.47
C SER A 36 19.81 13.01 0.22
N THR A 37 18.93 12.13 0.71
CA THR A 37 18.93 10.72 0.36
C THR A 37 18.43 10.61 -1.08
N ASN A 38 19.34 10.50 -2.03
CA ASN A 38 19.01 9.91 -3.33
C ASN A 38 18.58 8.47 -3.03
N ALA A 39 17.29 8.16 -3.16
CA ALA A 39 16.79 6.79 -3.08
C ALA A 39 17.43 6.02 -4.23
N LEU A 40 18.32 5.08 -3.91
CA LEU A 40 18.86 4.13 -4.86
C LEU A 40 17.95 2.92 -4.80
N TYR A 41 17.07 2.79 -5.79
CA TYR A 41 16.25 1.60 -6.00
C TYR A 41 17.15 0.49 -6.54
N SER A 42 17.15 -0.68 -5.90
CA SER A 42 17.79 -1.89 -6.41
C SER A 42 16.97 -3.11 -6.04
N ASP A 43 17.26 -4.24 -6.68
CA ASP A 43 16.62 -5.53 -6.41
C ASP A 43 16.93 -5.95 -4.98
N PHE A 44 15.88 -6.25 -4.19
CA PHE A 44 16.01 -6.79 -2.86
C PHE A 44 14.98 -7.86 -2.63
N GLY A 45 15.40 -8.93 -1.98
CA GLY A 45 14.48 -10.01 -1.67
C GLY A 45 13.63 -9.74 -0.41
N VAL A 46 14.06 -8.82 0.47
CA VAL A 46 13.32 -8.42 1.68
C VAL A 46 13.24 -6.89 1.83
N LEU A 47 12.01 -6.39 2.02
CA LEU A 47 11.72 -5.00 2.33
C LEU A 47 11.26 -4.87 3.79
N ASP A 48 12.11 -4.27 4.61
CA ASP A 48 11.86 -4.05 6.03
C ASP A 48 11.35 -2.64 6.30
N PHE A 49 10.41 -2.53 7.22
CA PHE A 49 10.02 -1.29 7.87
C PHE A 49 10.32 -1.40 9.36
N ALA A 50 11.18 -0.53 9.85
CA ALA A 50 11.47 -0.41 11.28
C ALA A 50 10.63 0.70 11.91
N ASN A 51 10.28 0.54 13.20
CA ASN A 51 9.43 1.47 13.95
C ASN A 51 8.05 1.65 13.28
N PHE A 52 7.49 0.57 12.75
CA PHE A 52 6.16 0.51 12.19
C PHE A 52 5.12 0.66 13.28
N GLY A 53 4.36 1.76 13.19
CA GLY A 53 3.31 2.11 14.12
C GLY A 53 3.64 3.34 14.97
N PHE A 54 2.60 4.08 15.32
CA PHE A 54 2.70 5.35 16.02
C PHE A 54 1.49 5.61 16.92
N GLU A 55 1.56 6.64 17.77
CA GLU A 55 0.38 7.11 18.51
C GLU A 55 -0.35 8.18 17.69
N GLY A 56 -1.64 7.95 17.45
CA GLY A 56 -2.44 8.81 16.61
C GLY A 56 -3.93 8.63 16.85
N TYR A 57 -4.71 9.16 15.93
CA TYR A 57 -6.14 8.93 15.91
C TYR A 57 -6.68 8.96 14.48
N TYR A 58 -7.84 8.34 14.29
CA TYR A 58 -8.64 8.48 13.09
C TYR A 58 -10.13 8.64 13.48
N LYS A 59 -10.98 8.94 12.50
CA LYS A 59 -12.43 9.09 12.71
C LYS A 59 -13.16 8.04 11.89
N HIS A 60 -13.95 7.20 12.55
CA HIS A 60 -14.88 6.34 11.83
C HIS A 60 -15.99 7.14 11.17
N VAL A 61 -16.61 6.55 10.15
CA VAL A 61 -17.91 7.00 9.65
C VAL A 61 -18.95 6.79 10.76
N LYS A 62 -19.64 7.87 11.14
CA LYS A 62 -20.70 7.89 12.15
C LYS A 62 -22.08 7.79 11.53
N THR A 63 -22.25 8.40 10.35
CA THR A 63 -23.46 8.31 9.54
C THR A 63 -23.06 8.07 8.10
N LEU A 64 -23.68 7.06 7.48
CA LEU A 64 -23.51 6.72 6.07
C LEU A 64 -24.88 6.75 5.41
N ASP A 65 -25.03 7.62 4.42
CA ASP A 65 -26.22 7.68 3.58
C ASP A 65 -25.88 7.06 2.23
N SER A 66 -26.49 5.91 1.95
CA SER A 66 -26.29 5.16 0.71
C SER A 66 -27.22 5.62 -0.43
N SER A 67 -28.01 6.67 -0.24
CA SER A 67 -28.79 7.30 -1.30
C SER A 67 -27.95 8.29 -2.11
N ASP A 68 -28.53 8.81 -3.20
CA ASP A 68 -27.86 9.76 -4.10
C ASP A 68 -27.58 11.14 -3.48
N THR A 69 -28.02 11.40 -2.24
CA THR A 69 -27.69 12.65 -1.52
C THR A 69 -26.32 12.65 -0.84
N CYS A 70 -25.69 11.48 -0.69
CA CYS A 70 -24.27 11.34 -0.34
C CYS A 70 -23.86 11.98 1.00
N ALA A 71 -24.77 12.00 1.96
CA ALA A 71 -24.57 12.62 3.27
C ALA A 71 -23.81 11.70 4.24
N CYS A 72 -22.48 11.68 4.12
CA CYS A 72 -21.61 10.99 5.07
C CYS A 72 -21.14 11.95 6.17
N LYS A 73 -21.10 11.46 7.41
CA LYS A 73 -20.55 12.20 8.54
C LYS A 73 -19.53 11.32 9.28
N LEU A 74 -18.31 11.82 9.41
CA LEU A 74 -17.30 11.24 10.30
C LEU A 74 -17.62 11.52 11.77
N ALA A 75 -17.02 10.74 12.66
CA ALA A 75 -17.06 10.96 14.09
C ALA A 75 -16.54 12.37 14.47
N ASP A 76 -17.15 12.96 15.49
CA ASP A 76 -16.68 14.23 16.04
C ASP A 76 -15.36 14.00 16.81
N ASN A 77 -14.58 15.05 17.08
CA ASN A 77 -13.28 14.89 17.77
C ASN A 77 -13.40 14.22 19.15
N SER A 78 -14.52 14.37 19.86
CA SER A 78 -14.75 13.69 21.14
C SER A 78 -14.88 12.17 21.01
N ASP A 79 -15.25 11.68 19.83
CA ASP A 79 -15.60 10.29 19.56
C ASP A 79 -14.59 9.63 18.59
N ARG A 80 -13.40 10.24 18.44
CA ARG A 80 -12.33 9.72 17.58
C ARG A 80 -11.69 8.47 18.19
N THR A 81 -11.21 7.57 17.34
CA THR A 81 -10.46 6.39 17.77
C THR A 81 -9.01 6.77 18.00
N ILE A 82 -8.52 6.54 19.21
CA ILE A 82 -7.11 6.75 19.55
C ILE A 82 -6.42 5.40 19.50
N PHE A 83 -5.34 5.31 18.72
CA PHE A 83 -4.53 4.10 18.60
C PHE A 83 -3.09 4.39 19.02
N LYS A 84 -2.37 3.33 19.41
CA LYS A 84 -0.95 3.40 19.75
C LYS A 84 -0.31 2.01 19.75
N GLY A 85 1.02 2.01 19.72
CA GLY A 85 1.85 0.82 19.85
C GLY A 85 2.32 0.28 18.52
N SER A 86 3.08 -0.82 18.57
CA SER A 86 3.62 -1.48 17.39
C SER A 86 2.50 -1.84 16.41
N ASN A 87 2.79 -1.63 15.14
CA ASN A 87 1.92 -1.93 13.99
C ASN A 87 0.61 -1.12 13.95
N ALA A 88 0.38 -0.16 14.85
CA ALA A 88 -0.85 0.63 14.86
C ALA A 88 -0.85 1.74 13.79
N PRO A 89 -1.97 1.96 13.08
CA PRO A 89 -3.32 1.42 13.33
C PRO A 89 -3.61 0.05 12.71
N LEU A 90 -2.69 -0.50 11.91
CA LEU A 90 -2.88 -1.79 11.23
C LEU A 90 -2.80 -3.01 12.16
N ASN A 91 -2.61 -2.84 13.46
CA ASN A 91 -2.79 -3.88 14.48
C ASN A 91 -4.28 -4.16 14.78
N GLU A 92 -5.17 -3.30 14.28
CA GLU A 92 -6.61 -3.52 14.22
C GLU A 92 -6.99 -4.54 13.11
N GLU A 93 -8.30 -4.75 12.90
CA GLU A 93 -8.79 -5.60 11.82
C GLU A 93 -8.45 -5.03 10.45
N VAL A 94 -7.85 -5.86 9.59
CA VAL A 94 -7.61 -5.55 8.18
C VAL A 94 -8.32 -6.52 7.24
N SER A 95 -8.73 -6.01 6.10
CA SER A 95 -9.14 -6.80 4.92
C SER A 95 -8.00 -6.87 3.92
N ILE A 96 -7.95 -7.93 3.12
CA ILE A 96 -6.91 -8.12 2.10
C ILE A 96 -7.51 -7.88 0.74
N HIS A 97 -6.83 -7.11 -0.09
CA HIS A 97 -7.29 -6.66 -1.39
C HIS A 97 -6.33 -7.14 -2.46
N PHE A 98 -6.89 -7.43 -3.63
CA PHE A 98 -6.17 -7.96 -4.77
C PHE A 98 -6.64 -7.22 -6.02
N ARG A 99 -5.68 -6.78 -6.85
CA ARG A 99 -5.91 -6.23 -8.19
C ARG A 99 -5.11 -7.02 -9.20
N GLY A 100 -5.71 -7.29 -10.37
CA GLY A 100 -5.04 -8.02 -11.43
C GLY A 100 -4.13 -7.17 -12.33
N PRO A 101 -3.40 -7.80 -13.26
CA PRO A 101 -3.43 -9.24 -13.60
C PRO A 101 -2.86 -10.13 -12.50
N LEU A 102 -3.66 -11.05 -11.94
CA LEU A 102 -3.30 -11.85 -10.77
C LEU A 102 -4.02 -13.20 -10.73
N ILE A 103 -3.31 -14.24 -10.32
CA ILE A 103 -3.89 -15.55 -9.95
C ILE A 103 -3.49 -15.84 -8.51
N LEU A 104 -4.48 -16.03 -7.61
CA LEU A 104 -4.23 -16.47 -6.23
C LEU A 104 -4.40 -18.00 -6.15
N SER A 105 -3.30 -18.70 -5.90
CA SER A 105 -3.31 -20.16 -5.71
C SER A 105 -3.61 -20.54 -4.27
N LYS A 106 -2.91 -19.91 -3.31
CA LYS A 106 -3.07 -20.17 -1.87
C LYS A 106 -2.92 -18.92 -1.03
N TYR A 107 -3.58 -18.93 0.11
CA TYR A 107 -3.52 -17.87 1.11
C TYR A 107 -3.53 -18.47 2.52
N GLY A 108 -2.79 -17.86 3.44
CA GLY A 108 -2.89 -18.15 4.87
C GLY A 108 -2.68 -16.91 5.73
N TYR A 109 -3.46 -16.81 6.81
CA TYR A 109 -3.27 -15.81 7.86
C TYR A 109 -2.90 -16.48 9.17
N TYR A 110 -1.91 -15.92 9.85
CA TYR A 110 -1.28 -16.48 11.02
C TYR A 110 -1.15 -15.46 12.13
N VAL A 111 -1.16 -15.94 13.38
CA VAL A 111 -0.81 -15.16 14.57
C VAL A 111 0.28 -15.86 15.37
N SER A 112 1.02 -15.10 16.17
CA SER A 112 1.99 -15.63 17.12
C SER A 112 2.13 -14.75 18.35
N ASP A 113 2.53 -15.35 19.47
CA ASP A 113 2.77 -14.63 20.72
C ASP A 113 4.21 -14.11 20.81
N GLN A 114 4.35 -12.78 20.86
CA GLN A 114 5.61 -12.10 21.16
C GLN A 114 6.75 -12.50 20.20
N PHE A 115 6.44 -12.58 18.90
CA PHE A 115 7.45 -12.75 17.86
C PHE A 115 8.12 -11.42 17.58
N ASN A 116 9.43 -11.32 17.80
CA ASN A 116 10.24 -10.14 17.58
C ASN A 116 11.12 -10.37 16.35
N LEU A 117 10.91 -9.62 15.28
CA LEU A 117 11.61 -9.85 14.01
C LEU A 117 13.11 -9.57 14.16
N SER A 118 13.47 -8.54 14.91
CA SER A 118 14.87 -8.14 15.14
C SER A 118 15.63 -9.03 16.13
N SER A 119 14.95 -9.93 16.87
CA SER A 119 15.55 -10.83 17.87
C SER A 119 15.41 -12.31 17.50
N THR A 120 16.22 -12.75 16.54
CA THR A 120 16.19 -14.11 15.97
C THR A 120 16.31 -15.24 17.02
N SER A 121 17.10 -15.04 18.08
CA SER A 121 17.35 -16.06 19.10
C SER A 121 16.10 -16.40 19.93
N SER A 122 15.29 -15.39 20.27
CA SER A 122 14.08 -15.56 21.07
C SER A 122 12.88 -15.97 20.21
N SER A 123 12.84 -15.49 18.97
CA SER A 123 11.75 -15.72 18.02
C SER A 123 11.80 -17.07 17.32
N SER A 124 12.98 -17.67 17.16
CA SER A 124 13.13 -19.01 16.54
C SER A 124 12.31 -20.11 17.22
N SER A 125 12.13 -20.01 18.55
CA SER A 125 11.36 -20.96 19.36
C SER A 125 9.85 -20.77 19.31
N LYS A 126 9.37 -19.71 18.65
CA LYS A 126 7.94 -19.38 18.57
C LYS A 126 7.24 -20.21 17.51
N THR A 127 5.92 -20.27 17.61
CA THR A 127 5.06 -20.94 16.64
C THR A 127 4.04 -19.94 16.13
N TRP A 128 3.77 -20.01 14.83
CA TRP A 128 2.72 -19.28 14.15
C TRP A 128 1.56 -20.22 13.88
N GLU A 129 0.37 -19.86 14.35
CA GLU A 129 -0.84 -20.66 14.18
C GLU A 129 -1.67 -20.10 13.04
N ARG A 130 -2.04 -20.95 12.08
CA ARG A 130 -2.89 -20.56 10.95
C ARG A 130 -4.34 -20.43 11.40
N LEU A 131 -4.94 -19.25 11.22
CA LEU A 131 -6.33 -18.97 11.57
C LEU A 131 -7.25 -18.81 10.35
N SER A 132 -6.68 -18.71 9.15
CA SER A 132 -7.43 -18.69 7.90
C SER A 132 -6.61 -19.33 6.79
N TYR A 133 -7.27 -20.01 5.87
CA TYR A 133 -6.63 -20.75 4.79
C TYR A 133 -7.50 -20.83 3.54
N TYR A 134 -6.86 -20.67 2.40
CA TYR A 134 -7.43 -20.95 1.09
C TYR A 134 -6.42 -21.72 0.24
N ASP A 135 -6.92 -22.70 -0.49
CA ASP A 135 -6.19 -23.45 -1.51
C ASP A 135 -7.13 -23.74 -2.68
N GLY A 136 -6.89 -23.08 -3.82
CA GLY A 136 -7.74 -23.16 -5.00
C GLY A 136 -7.76 -24.54 -5.64
N ALA A 137 -6.64 -25.26 -5.62
CA ALA A 137 -6.51 -26.57 -6.26
C ALA A 137 -7.31 -27.64 -5.51
N SER A 138 -7.25 -27.62 -4.19
CA SER A 138 -8.02 -28.53 -3.32
C SER A 138 -9.44 -28.04 -3.03
N GLN A 139 -9.77 -26.80 -3.44
CA GLN A 139 -11.02 -26.11 -3.10
C GLN A 139 -11.26 -26.04 -1.59
N THR A 140 -10.18 -25.83 -0.83
CA THR A 140 -10.24 -25.66 0.63
C THR A 140 -10.44 -24.18 0.97
N SER A 141 -11.38 -23.89 1.87
CA SER A 141 -11.64 -22.55 2.38
C SER A 141 -12.00 -22.62 3.87
N GLU A 142 -11.12 -22.08 4.71
CA GLU A 142 -11.24 -22.07 6.16
C GLU A 142 -11.16 -20.62 6.63
N ASN A 143 -12.26 -20.08 7.18
CA ASN A 143 -12.31 -18.70 7.67
C ASN A 143 -11.95 -17.64 6.59
N VAL A 144 -12.47 -17.84 5.38
CA VAL A 144 -12.29 -16.95 4.21
C VAL A 144 -13.66 -16.63 3.61
N THR A 145 -13.88 -15.37 3.27
CA THR A 145 -15.00 -14.91 2.45
C THR A 145 -14.48 -14.03 1.32
N PHE A 146 -14.74 -14.43 0.07
CA PHE A 146 -14.42 -13.62 -1.10
C PHE A 146 -15.54 -12.63 -1.40
N LEU A 147 -15.20 -11.35 -1.44
CA LEU A 147 -16.07 -10.24 -1.78
C LEU A 147 -15.53 -9.49 -3.01
N THR A 148 -16.38 -8.76 -3.69
CA THR A 148 -16.02 -7.94 -4.85
C THR A 148 -16.88 -6.69 -4.95
N HIS A 149 -16.43 -5.72 -5.73
CA HIS A 149 -17.10 -4.46 -6.04
C HIS A 149 -18.21 -4.59 -7.10
N ALA A 150 -18.97 -5.70 -7.09
CA ALA A 150 -20.08 -5.95 -8.00
C ALA A 150 -21.47 -5.67 -7.40
N GLY A 151 -21.53 -5.06 -6.21
CA GLY A 151 -22.77 -4.66 -5.55
C GLY A 151 -23.38 -3.38 -6.15
N SER A 152 -24.44 -2.88 -5.51
CA SER A 152 -25.11 -1.67 -5.96
C SER A 152 -24.15 -0.46 -6.04
N ASN A 153 -24.08 0.16 -7.21
CA ASN A 153 -23.24 1.33 -7.41
C ASN A 153 -23.91 2.61 -6.91
N SER A 154 -23.15 3.43 -6.20
CA SER A 154 -23.53 4.77 -5.77
C SER A 154 -22.58 5.78 -6.41
N SER A 155 -23.11 6.89 -6.93
CA SER A 155 -22.30 7.95 -7.53
C SER A 155 -21.30 8.61 -6.58
N CYS A 156 -21.42 8.35 -5.26
CA CYS A 156 -20.51 8.90 -4.25
C CYS A 156 -19.84 7.88 -3.34
N LEU A 157 -20.39 6.69 -3.17
CA LEU A 157 -19.76 5.62 -2.38
C LEU A 157 -19.06 4.59 -3.28
N GLY A 158 -19.11 4.76 -4.59
CA GLY A 158 -18.71 3.73 -5.54
C GLY A 158 -19.55 2.45 -5.40
N ALA A 159 -19.01 1.37 -5.96
CA ALA A 159 -19.67 0.08 -5.93
C ALA A 159 -19.66 -0.54 -4.52
N ALA A 160 -20.80 -1.10 -4.11
CA ALA A 160 -20.90 -1.80 -2.83
C ALA A 160 -20.22 -3.17 -2.89
N LEU A 161 -19.85 -3.69 -1.72
CA LEU A 161 -19.44 -5.09 -1.61
C LEU A 161 -20.61 -6.03 -1.92
N SER A 162 -20.31 -7.11 -2.61
CA SER A 162 -21.15 -8.29 -2.75
C SER A 162 -20.29 -9.54 -2.63
N TYR A 163 -20.89 -10.73 -2.46
CA TYR A 163 -20.10 -11.96 -2.57
C TYR A 163 -19.51 -12.07 -3.97
N ALA A 164 -18.24 -12.42 -4.07
CA ALA A 164 -17.64 -12.76 -5.35
C ALA A 164 -18.17 -14.12 -5.82
N ALA A 165 -18.38 -14.26 -7.13
CA ALA A 165 -18.57 -15.54 -7.77
C ALA A 165 -17.22 -16.27 -7.93
N SER A 166 -17.25 -17.46 -8.54
CA SER A 166 -16.04 -18.26 -8.72
C SER A 166 -15.00 -17.62 -9.64
N ASP A 167 -15.35 -16.58 -10.40
CA ASP A 167 -14.42 -15.78 -11.20
C ASP A 167 -13.75 -14.65 -10.40
N GLY A 168 -14.09 -14.49 -9.11
CA GLY A 168 -13.58 -13.45 -8.23
C GLY A 168 -14.22 -12.07 -8.41
N ILE A 169 -14.92 -11.82 -9.53
CA ILE A 169 -15.29 -10.47 -9.97
C ILE A 169 -16.79 -10.29 -10.10
N SER A 170 -17.52 -11.27 -10.63
CA SER A 170 -18.97 -11.15 -10.74
C SER A 170 -19.65 -11.38 -9.39
N SER A 171 -20.89 -10.87 -9.25
CA SER A 171 -21.63 -11.00 -8.00
C SER A 171 -22.24 -12.40 -7.83
N ALA A 172 -22.17 -12.94 -6.62
CA ALA A 172 -22.85 -14.16 -6.19
C ALA A 172 -23.88 -13.89 -5.08
N SER A 173 -24.83 -14.82 -4.94
CA SER A 173 -25.87 -14.72 -3.90
C SER A 173 -25.42 -15.20 -2.51
N SER A 174 -24.29 -15.88 -2.42
CA SER A 174 -23.72 -16.43 -1.19
C SER A 174 -22.21 -16.56 -1.30
N SER A 175 -21.52 -16.78 -0.17
CA SER A 175 -20.09 -17.07 -0.15
C SER A 175 -19.76 -18.21 -1.11
N THR A 176 -18.84 -17.94 -2.04
CA THR A 176 -18.44 -18.83 -3.13
C THR A 176 -16.92 -18.85 -3.18
N ILE A 177 -16.35 -20.04 -3.34
CA ILE A 177 -14.90 -20.23 -3.46
C ILE A 177 -14.51 -19.91 -4.91
N LEU A 178 -13.36 -19.26 -5.11
CA LEU A 178 -12.80 -19.03 -6.43
C LEU A 178 -12.56 -20.36 -7.16
N ALA A 179 -12.75 -20.37 -8.48
CA ALA A 179 -12.32 -21.50 -9.29
C ALA A 179 -10.79 -21.62 -9.22
N ASN A 180 -10.27 -22.83 -9.39
CA ASN A 180 -8.83 -23.01 -9.49
C ASN A 180 -8.26 -22.20 -10.67
N ASP A 181 -7.08 -21.61 -10.50
CA ASP A 181 -6.39 -20.80 -11.50
C ASP A 181 -7.23 -19.64 -12.06
N THR A 182 -8.09 -19.04 -11.21
CA THR A 182 -8.87 -17.85 -11.60
C THR A 182 -7.92 -16.68 -11.87
N LEU A 183 -7.88 -16.23 -13.12
CA LEU A 183 -7.17 -15.02 -13.53
C LEU A 183 -8.06 -13.80 -13.34
N ILE A 184 -7.63 -12.91 -12.45
CA ILE A 184 -8.16 -11.56 -12.31
C ILE A 184 -7.47 -10.68 -13.35
N ALA A 185 -8.23 -9.92 -14.13
CA ALA A 185 -7.68 -9.04 -15.17
C ALA A 185 -7.15 -7.72 -14.59
N SER A 186 -6.48 -6.90 -15.41
CA SER A 186 -6.23 -5.49 -15.06
C SER A 186 -7.54 -4.78 -14.68
N ASP A 187 -7.49 -3.80 -13.78
CA ASP A 187 -8.62 -3.09 -13.13
C ASP A 187 -9.50 -3.91 -12.19
N ASP A 188 -9.59 -5.21 -12.41
CA ASP A 188 -10.47 -6.07 -11.64
C ASP A 188 -9.92 -6.31 -10.23
N GLU A 189 -10.81 -6.20 -9.24
CA GLU A 189 -10.47 -6.31 -7.83
C GLU A 189 -11.39 -7.27 -7.07
N PHE A 190 -10.79 -8.00 -6.13
CA PHE A 190 -11.52 -8.76 -5.12
C PHE A 190 -10.89 -8.61 -3.74
N ILE A 191 -11.66 -8.98 -2.72
CA ILE A 191 -11.33 -8.74 -1.31
C ILE A 191 -11.54 -10.03 -0.52
N ILE A 192 -10.62 -10.32 0.39
CA ILE A 192 -10.75 -11.38 1.38
C ILE A 192 -11.04 -10.79 2.76
N PHE A 193 -12.13 -11.27 3.34
CA PHE A 193 -12.49 -11.11 4.75
C PHE A 193 -12.46 -12.47 5.47
N SER A 194 -12.57 -12.45 6.80
CA SER A 194 -12.85 -13.67 7.57
C SER A 194 -14.26 -14.22 7.26
N ASN A 195 -14.64 -15.36 7.83
CA ASN A 195 -16.01 -15.86 7.78
C ASN A 195 -16.86 -15.47 9.01
N ILE A 196 -16.33 -14.60 9.87
CA ILE A 196 -17.01 -14.14 11.09
C ILE A 196 -17.89 -12.96 10.72
N THR A 197 -19.21 -13.17 10.71
CA THR A 197 -20.19 -12.15 10.33
C THR A 197 -20.26 -11.03 11.36
N CYS A 198 -20.35 -9.79 10.88
CA CYS A 198 -20.61 -8.63 11.71
C CYS A 198 -22.00 -8.69 12.37
N GLY A 199 -22.09 -8.17 13.59
CA GLY A 199 -23.32 -7.72 14.21
C GLY A 199 -23.93 -6.51 13.50
N SER A 200 -25.04 -6.01 14.02
CA SER A 200 -25.80 -4.93 13.37
C SER A 200 -24.97 -3.65 13.21
N SER A 201 -25.03 -3.07 12.00
CA SER A 201 -24.45 -1.77 11.66
C SER A 201 -24.79 -0.67 12.68
N GLY A 202 -23.80 0.16 13.00
CA GLY A 202 -23.98 1.38 13.77
C GLY A 202 -22.70 1.87 14.43
N PHE A 203 -22.62 3.18 14.66
CA PHE A 203 -21.48 3.80 15.34
C PHE A 203 -21.32 3.25 16.76
N GLY A 204 -20.10 2.80 17.11
CA GLY A 204 -19.78 2.20 18.41
C GLY A 204 -20.36 0.80 18.62
N LYS A 205 -20.93 0.17 17.58
CA LYS A 205 -21.28 -1.25 17.57
C LYS A 205 -20.15 -2.04 16.92
N ASP A 206 -20.25 -3.36 17.05
CA ASP A 206 -19.36 -4.39 16.50
C ASP A 206 -18.43 -3.96 15.34
N CYS A 207 -18.81 -4.17 14.08
CA CYS A 207 -18.05 -3.74 12.91
C CYS A 207 -18.20 -2.26 12.54
N GLY A 208 -18.78 -1.44 13.42
CA GLY A 208 -19.08 -0.04 13.13
C GLY A 208 -20.20 0.17 12.12
N VAL A 209 -20.15 1.29 11.41
CA VAL A 209 -21.08 1.62 10.32
C VAL A 209 -20.60 0.94 9.04
N TYR A 210 -21.53 0.28 8.34
CA TYR A 210 -21.32 -0.29 7.02
C TYR A 210 -22.56 -0.10 6.15
N ARG A 211 -22.40 -0.19 4.81
CA ARG A 211 -23.49 0.04 3.83
C ARG A 211 -24.66 -0.91 4.05
N ASP A 212 -25.88 -0.44 3.83
CA ASP A 212 -27.05 -1.31 3.91
C ASP A 212 -27.04 -2.36 2.79
N GLY A 213 -27.48 -3.59 3.10
CA GLY A 213 -27.62 -4.68 2.14
C GLY A 213 -26.34 -5.41 1.72
N ILE A 214 -25.15 -5.04 2.21
CA ILE A 214 -23.90 -5.74 1.88
C ILE A 214 -23.63 -6.95 2.80
N PRO A 215 -22.91 -7.98 2.34
CA PRO A 215 -22.22 -8.89 3.25
C PRO A 215 -21.17 -8.12 4.08
N ALA A 216 -21.21 -8.27 5.40
CA ALA A 216 -20.28 -7.62 6.32
C ALA A 216 -19.66 -8.66 7.26
N TYR A 217 -18.33 -8.71 7.24
CA TYR A 217 -17.52 -9.65 8.02
C TYR A 217 -16.42 -8.90 8.79
N HIS A 218 -15.91 -9.53 9.84
CA HIS A 218 -14.71 -9.06 10.53
C HIS A 218 -13.47 -9.26 9.66
N GLY A 219 -12.52 -8.33 9.77
CA GLY A 219 -11.21 -8.50 9.16
C GLY A 219 -10.31 -9.45 9.97
N PHE A 220 -9.05 -9.49 9.59
CA PHE A 220 -7.99 -10.21 10.29
C PHE A 220 -7.31 -9.26 11.29
N TYR A 221 -7.39 -9.58 12.58
CA TYR A 221 -6.89 -8.73 13.67
C TYR A 221 -5.46 -9.09 14.09
N GLY A 222 -4.92 -8.41 15.10
CA GLY A 222 -3.74 -8.87 15.83
C GLY A 222 -2.51 -8.01 15.59
N THR A 223 -1.79 -7.72 16.68
CA THR A 223 -0.53 -6.97 16.62
C THR A 223 0.56 -7.78 15.94
N THR A 224 0.68 -9.07 16.28
CA THR A 224 1.66 -9.99 15.69
C THR A 224 0.94 -10.98 14.81
N LYS A 225 1.02 -10.70 13.52
CA LYS A 225 0.32 -11.43 12.48
C LYS A 225 1.17 -11.55 11.23
N MET A 226 0.80 -12.49 10.38
CA MET A 226 1.47 -12.71 9.10
C MET A 226 0.42 -13.12 8.07
N PHE A 227 0.60 -12.64 6.85
CA PHE A 227 -0.18 -13.04 5.68
C PHE A 227 0.77 -13.65 4.67
N LEU A 228 0.50 -14.88 4.23
CA LEU A 228 1.27 -15.61 3.24
C LEU A 228 0.41 -15.91 2.02
N PHE A 229 1.04 -15.84 0.86
CA PHE A 229 0.42 -16.01 -0.44
C PHE A 229 1.27 -16.92 -1.32
N GLU A 230 0.60 -17.73 -2.14
CA GLU A 230 1.16 -18.37 -3.34
C GLU A 230 0.35 -17.84 -4.52
N PHE A 231 1.00 -17.10 -5.42
CA PHE A 231 0.32 -16.34 -6.46
C PHE A 231 1.16 -16.19 -7.72
N GLU A 232 0.52 -15.86 -8.83
CA GLU A 232 1.15 -15.40 -10.06
C GLU A 232 0.64 -13.98 -10.37
N MET A 233 1.48 -13.15 -10.96
CA MET A 233 1.07 -11.86 -11.54
C MET A 233 1.59 -11.77 -12.97
N PRO A 234 0.91 -12.44 -13.92
CA PRO A 234 1.36 -12.50 -15.32
C PRO A 234 1.31 -11.11 -15.95
N GLU A 235 2.02 -10.94 -17.07
CA GLU A 235 1.91 -9.73 -17.88
C GLU A 235 0.49 -9.62 -18.47
N GLU A 236 -0.10 -8.42 -18.43
CA GLU A 236 -1.32 -8.14 -19.20
C GLU A 236 -0.98 -8.12 -20.69
N THR A 237 -1.77 -8.85 -21.49
CA THR A 237 -1.52 -9.00 -22.94
C THR A 237 -2.67 -8.46 -23.79
N SER A 238 -3.65 -7.79 -23.18
CA SER A 238 -4.75 -7.16 -23.92
C SER A 238 -4.22 -6.11 -24.91
N ASP A 239 -4.64 -6.19 -26.16
CA ASP A 239 -4.27 -5.22 -27.21
C ASP A 239 -4.88 -3.82 -27.01
N ASP A 240 -5.82 -3.67 -26.07
CA ASP A 240 -6.56 -2.42 -25.79
C ASP A 240 -6.15 -1.84 -24.42
N GLU A 241 -4.88 -1.43 -24.30
CA GLU A 241 -4.33 -0.87 -23.06
C GLU A 241 -5.12 0.36 -22.57
N ASP A 242 -5.63 1.18 -23.50
CA ASP A 242 -6.40 2.40 -23.24
C ASP A 242 -7.78 2.12 -22.61
N SER A 243 -8.23 0.86 -22.60
CA SER A 243 -9.50 0.47 -21.97
C SER A 243 -9.41 0.25 -20.46
N PHE A 244 -8.19 0.26 -19.90
CA PHE A 244 -7.94 0.05 -18.48
C PHE A 244 -7.46 1.32 -17.78
N GLU A 245 -7.88 1.51 -16.54
CA GLU A 245 -7.38 2.56 -15.65
C GLU A 245 -6.00 2.19 -15.06
N PHE A 246 -5.81 0.91 -14.73
CA PHE A 246 -4.68 0.28 -14.07
C PHE A 246 -4.12 -0.88 -14.89
N TYR A 247 -3.84 -0.64 -16.17
CA TYR A 247 -3.26 -1.62 -17.10
C TYR A 247 -1.94 -2.20 -16.59
N ASN A 248 -1.90 -3.52 -16.37
CA ASN A 248 -0.72 -4.27 -15.92
C ASN A 248 -0.16 -3.81 -14.55
N LEU A 249 -1.02 -3.27 -13.67
CA LEU A 249 -0.65 -2.77 -12.34
C LEU A 249 -1.24 -3.64 -11.21
N PRO A 250 -0.89 -4.93 -11.11
CA PRO A 250 -1.44 -5.80 -10.08
C PRO A 250 -0.94 -5.38 -8.70
N ALA A 251 -1.75 -5.68 -7.69
CA ALA A 251 -1.38 -5.41 -6.31
C ALA A 251 -2.02 -6.37 -5.30
N ILE A 252 -1.35 -6.53 -4.15
CA ILE A 252 -1.87 -7.16 -2.94
C ILE A 252 -1.64 -6.17 -1.79
N TRP A 253 -2.72 -5.72 -1.14
CA TRP A 253 -2.64 -4.75 -0.06
C TRP A 253 -3.62 -5.02 1.08
N LEU A 254 -3.43 -4.29 2.16
CA LEU A 254 -4.25 -4.36 3.36
C LEU A 254 -4.94 -3.02 3.57
N LEU A 255 -6.24 -3.05 3.81
CA LEU A 255 -6.99 -1.89 4.31
C LEU A 255 -7.49 -2.17 5.71
N ASN A 256 -7.55 -1.16 6.58
CA ASN A 256 -8.39 -1.22 7.77
C ASN A 256 -9.81 -1.67 7.37
N ALA A 257 -10.33 -2.71 8.04
CA ALA A 257 -11.55 -3.40 7.64
C ALA A 257 -12.80 -2.49 7.60
N ASN A 258 -12.74 -1.32 8.24
CA ASN A 258 -13.80 -0.32 8.14
C ASN A 258 -13.93 0.30 6.74
N ILE A 259 -12.83 0.41 5.99
CA ILE A 259 -12.79 1.12 4.70
C ILE A 259 -13.73 0.45 3.67
N PRO A 260 -13.54 -0.83 3.28
CA PRO A 260 -14.40 -1.42 2.26
C PRO A 260 -15.84 -1.67 2.75
N ARG A 261 -16.05 -1.77 4.08
CA ARG A 261 -17.40 -1.86 4.66
C ARG A 261 -18.21 -0.57 4.47
N THR A 262 -17.55 0.59 4.39
CA THR A 262 -18.20 1.88 4.14
C THR A 262 -18.09 2.31 2.68
N SER A 263 -16.88 2.58 2.20
CA SER A 263 -16.57 3.02 0.84
C SER A 263 -15.06 3.03 0.65
N GLN A 264 -14.55 2.21 -0.27
CA GLN A 264 -13.13 2.18 -0.63
C GLN A 264 -12.76 3.37 -1.53
N TYR A 265 -13.58 3.62 -2.57
CA TYR A 265 -13.35 4.69 -3.54
C TYR A 265 -14.48 5.75 -3.52
N PRO A 266 -14.69 6.49 -2.40
CA PRO A 266 -15.75 7.49 -2.34
C PRO A 266 -15.42 8.74 -3.17
N SER A 267 -16.42 9.46 -3.70
CA SER A 267 -16.19 10.85 -4.17
C SER A 267 -16.28 11.88 -3.04
N ASN A 268 -16.81 11.49 -1.87
CA ASN A 268 -16.83 12.27 -0.63
C ASN A 268 -15.95 11.58 0.43
N GLU A 269 -14.81 12.17 0.73
CA GLU A 269 -13.82 11.64 1.69
C GLU A 269 -14.39 11.33 3.09
N ASN A 270 -15.50 11.97 3.50
CA ASN A 270 -16.14 11.70 4.78
C ASN A 270 -16.86 10.34 4.85
N CYS A 271 -16.95 9.62 3.73
CA CYS A 271 -17.55 8.29 3.64
C CYS A 271 -16.55 7.16 3.90
N SER A 272 -15.29 7.48 4.17
CA SER A 272 -14.26 6.53 4.52
C SER A 272 -13.44 7.04 5.69
N CYS A 273 -13.02 6.13 6.59
CA CYS A 273 -12.06 6.49 7.62
C CYS A 273 -10.65 6.72 7.05
N TRP A 274 -10.40 6.27 5.81
CA TRP A 274 -9.08 6.32 5.18
C TRP A 274 -8.53 7.74 5.19
N ALA A 275 -9.32 8.72 4.75
CA ALA A 275 -8.94 10.14 4.74
C ALA A 275 -8.60 10.73 6.13
N THR A 276 -8.83 9.97 7.21
CA THR A 276 -8.46 10.35 8.57
C THR A 276 -7.39 9.46 9.20
N GLY A 277 -6.77 8.55 8.45
CA GLY A 277 -5.60 7.80 8.88
C GLY A 277 -5.91 6.46 9.55
N CYS A 278 -7.00 5.76 9.18
CA CYS A 278 -7.24 4.41 9.70
C CYS A 278 -6.30 3.34 9.12
N GLY A 279 -5.60 3.64 8.02
CA GLY A 279 -4.44 2.90 7.55
C GLY A 279 -4.69 2.01 6.34
N GLU A 280 -3.68 1.96 5.49
CA GLU A 280 -3.53 1.07 4.33
C GLU A 280 -2.06 0.66 4.20
N PHE A 281 -1.80 -0.59 3.79
CA PHE A 281 -0.44 -1.08 3.56
C PHE A 281 -0.38 -1.95 2.32
N ASP A 282 0.35 -1.45 1.32
CA ASP A 282 0.64 -2.15 0.08
C ASP A 282 1.78 -3.11 0.32
N ILE A 283 1.51 -4.40 0.13
CA ILE A 283 2.51 -5.45 0.34
C ILE A 283 3.31 -5.60 -0.95
N PHE A 284 2.62 -5.90 -2.04
CA PHE A 284 3.19 -6.00 -3.38
C PHE A 284 2.36 -5.13 -4.30
N GLU A 285 2.88 -3.98 -4.73
CA GLU A 285 2.20 -3.12 -5.70
C GLU A 285 3.12 -2.75 -6.85
N VAL A 286 2.60 -2.87 -8.07
CA VAL A 286 3.21 -2.30 -9.25
C VAL A 286 2.66 -0.87 -9.43
N MET A 287 3.54 0.12 -9.28
CA MET A 287 3.12 1.53 -9.19
C MET A 287 2.81 2.17 -10.55
N ASN A 288 3.47 1.73 -11.61
CA ASN A 288 3.28 2.27 -12.96
C ASN A 288 3.85 1.32 -14.03
N GLN A 289 3.48 1.56 -15.29
CA GLN A 289 3.86 0.70 -16.41
C GLN A 289 5.36 0.70 -16.74
N THR A 290 6.12 1.75 -16.41
CA THR A 290 7.58 1.79 -16.64
C THR A 290 8.31 0.89 -15.64
N GLU A 291 7.74 0.69 -14.47
CA GLU A 291 8.25 -0.16 -13.39
C GLU A 291 7.38 -1.42 -13.24
N ALA A 292 6.77 -1.90 -14.34
CA ALA A 292 5.78 -2.98 -14.34
C ALA A 292 6.30 -4.30 -13.74
N THR A 293 7.63 -4.46 -13.66
CA THR A 293 8.32 -5.63 -13.12
C THR A 293 8.82 -5.45 -11.70
N HIS A 294 8.43 -4.40 -10.98
CA HIS A 294 8.87 -4.14 -9.61
C HIS A 294 7.67 -4.04 -8.66
N PHE A 295 7.73 -4.78 -7.56
CA PHE A 295 6.84 -4.64 -6.42
C PHE A 295 7.41 -3.65 -5.42
N TYR A 296 6.61 -2.64 -5.12
CA TYR A 296 6.85 -1.69 -4.06
C TYR A 296 5.93 -2.01 -2.88
N SER A 297 6.39 -1.63 -1.69
CA SER A 297 5.57 -1.66 -0.48
C SER A 297 5.45 -0.25 0.06
N THR A 298 4.24 0.16 0.42
CA THR A 298 3.92 1.52 0.84
C THR A 298 2.99 1.50 2.05
N ILE A 299 3.28 2.31 3.05
CA ILE A 299 2.35 2.54 4.17
C ILE A 299 1.63 3.86 3.97
N HIS A 300 0.31 3.78 3.90
CA HIS A 300 -0.61 4.92 3.79
C HIS A 300 -1.24 5.17 5.16
N ASP A 301 -0.52 5.93 5.97
CA ASP A 301 -1.01 6.51 7.21
C ASP A 301 -0.42 7.92 7.39
N TYR A 302 -0.49 8.47 8.61
CA TYR A 302 0.11 9.78 8.89
C TYR A 302 1.52 9.69 9.47
N GLN A 303 2.07 8.50 9.70
CA GLN A 303 3.41 8.36 10.24
C GLN A 303 4.43 8.99 9.28
N GLY A 304 5.20 9.97 9.77
CA GLY A 304 6.30 10.58 9.02
C GLY A 304 5.96 11.49 7.83
N THR A 305 4.75 11.44 7.24
CA THR A 305 4.39 12.26 6.05
C THR A 305 3.44 13.40 6.38
N GLY A 306 2.48 13.18 7.28
CA GLY A 306 1.31 14.07 7.40
C GLY A 306 0.41 14.08 6.16
N ASP A 307 0.68 13.23 5.17
CA ASP A 307 -0.05 13.06 3.93
C ASP A 307 -0.26 11.56 3.68
N ILE A 308 -1.51 11.14 3.76
CA ILE A 308 -1.90 9.75 3.55
C ILE A 308 -1.91 9.38 2.05
N GLY A 309 -2.12 10.35 1.16
CA GLY A 309 -2.23 10.09 -0.28
C GLY A 309 -0.94 9.57 -0.89
N THR A 310 0.17 10.23 -0.56
CA THR A 310 1.50 9.81 -1.04
C THR A 310 2.02 8.58 -0.27
N GLY A 311 1.69 8.46 1.01
CA GLY A 311 2.23 7.40 1.88
C GLY A 311 3.75 7.46 2.08
N LEU A 312 4.30 6.44 2.75
CA LEU A 312 5.75 6.19 2.84
C LEU A 312 6.10 4.88 2.17
N GLN A 313 6.70 4.99 1.00
CA GLN A 313 7.21 3.85 0.25
C GLN A 313 8.53 3.34 0.85
N ASN A 314 8.75 2.03 0.79
CA ASN A 314 10.08 1.47 0.97
C ASN A 314 11.03 1.97 -0.14
N HIS A 315 12.32 2.13 0.19
CA HIS A 315 13.32 2.56 -0.80
C HIS A 315 13.78 1.43 -1.73
N GLY A 316 13.52 0.17 -1.38
CA GLY A 316 13.75 -0.99 -2.23
C GLY A 316 12.49 -1.43 -2.98
N TRP A 317 12.66 -2.43 -3.84
CA TRP A 317 11.59 -3.16 -4.51
C TRP A 317 11.93 -4.64 -4.56
N ILE A 318 10.91 -5.48 -4.76
CA ILE A 318 11.05 -6.92 -5.02
C ILE A 318 10.70 -7.19 -6.48
N GLN A 319 11.48 -7.99 -7.19
CA GLN A 319 11.23 -8.33 -8.59
C GLN A 319 9.88 -9.05 -8.77
N ARG A 320 9.02 -8.53 -9.68
CA ARG A 320 7.87 -9.25 -10.23
C ARG A 320 8.35 -10.08 -11.41
N GLU A 321 8.25 -11.40 -11.26
CA GLU A 321 8.67 -12.35 -12.29
C GLU A 321 7.46 -12.89 -13.05
N TYR A 322 7.33 -12.48 -14.33
CA TYR A 322 6.25 -12.97 -15.18
C TYR A 322 6.33 -14.49 -15.39
N GLY A 323 5.16 -15.14 -15.46
CA GLY A 323 5.06 -16.58 -15.70
C GLY A 323 5.66 -17.46 -14.59
N SER A 324 5.93 -16.87 -13.42
CA SER A 324 6.47 -17.57 -12.25
C SER A 324 5.48 -17.51 -11.09
N VAL A 325 5.38 -18.64 -10.37
CA VAL A 325 4.68 -18.70 -9.09
C VAL A 325 5.56 -18.08 -8.02
N MET A 326 5.06 -17.03 -7.40
CA MET A 326 5.69 -16.31 -6.30
C MET A 326 5.09 -16.76 -4.98
N LYS A 327 5.95 -16.89 -3.95
CA LYS A 327 5.56 -17.32 -2.61
C LYS A 327 6.17 -16.42 -1.57
N GLY A 328 5.38 -15.97 -0.61
CA GLY A 328 5.85 -15.06 0.43
C GLY A 328 4.71 -14.23 0.97
N GLY A 329 5.01 -13.03 1.45
CA GLY A 329 4.00 -12.12 1.99
C GLY A 329 4.60 -11.15 2.99
N VAL A 330 3.83 -10.86 4.05
CA VAL A 330 4.19 -9.88 5.07
C VAL A 330 4.11 -10.48 6.47
N VAL A 331 5.09 -10.18 7.32
CA VAL A 331 5.07 -10.47 8.75
C VAL A 331 5.15 -9.19 9.58
N PHE A 332 4.29 -9.08 10.58
CA PHE A 332 4.25 -8.01 11.56
C PHE A 332 4.82 -8.49 12.90
N GLY A 333 6.02 -8.02 13.26
CA GLY A 333 6.67 -8.30 14.54
C GLY A 333 6.10 -7.47 15.69
N THR A 334 6.14 -8.01 16.92
CA THR A 334 5.78 -7.26 18.15
C THR A 334 6.65 -6.04 18.39
N ASP A 335 7.86 -6.02 17.83
CA ASP A 335 8.86 -4.97 17.97
C ASP A 335 8.63 -3.76 17.05
N GLY A 336 7.55 -3.77 16.25
CA GLY A 336 7.32 -2.74 15.24
C GLY A 336 8.25 -2.89 14.04
N THR A 337 8.75 -4.10 13.80
CA THR A 337 9.43 -4.44 12.55
C THR A 337 8.43 -5.19 11.67
N VAL A 338 8.24 -4.71 10.45
CA VAL A 338 7.43 -5.37 9.42
C VAL A 338 8.35 -5.77 8.27
N ALA A 339 8.29 -7.01 7.83
CA ALA A 339 9.06 -7.48 6.67
C ALA A 339 8.13 -7.98 5.58
N VAL A 340 8.36 -7.52 4.36
CA VAL A 340 7.76 -8.03 3.12
C VAL A 340 8.83 -8.83 2.39
N PHE A 341 8.50 -10.04 1.92
CA PHE A 341 9.48 -10.95 1.31
C PHE A 341 8.85 -11.90 0.30
N LEU A 342 9.65 -12.38 -0.64
CA LEU A 342 9.37 -13.56 -1.48
C LEU A 342 10.45 -14.62 -1.26
N SER A 343 10.04 -15.87 -1.02
CA SER A 343 10.92 -17.03 -0.86
C SER A 343 10.29 -18.30 -1.39
N ASN A 344 10.99 -19.00 -2.31
CA ASN A 344 10.56 -20.30 -2.84
C ASN A 344 10.42 -21.40 -1.78
N SER A 345 11.05 -21.23 -0.61
CA SER A 345 10.97 -22.14 0.53
C SER A 345 9.70 -21.96 1.37
N THR A 346 8.92 -20.90 1.11
CA THR A 346 7.70 -20.59 1.86
C THR A 346 6.66 -21.69 1.69
N SER A 347 6.13 -22.17 2.81
CA SER A 347 4.97 -23.07 2.87
C SER A 347 3.81 -22.41 3.62
N ILE A 348 2.58 -22.86 3.34
CA ILE A 348 1.36 -22.41 4.02
C ILE A 348 0.79 -23.59 4.83
N ASP A 349 1.56 -24.06 5.79
CA ASP A 349 1.19 -25.17 6.68
C ASP A 349 0.28 -24.71 7.82
N SER A 350 -0.40 -25.63 8.51
CA SER A 350 -1.26 -25.29 9.65
C SER A 350 -0.52 -24.59 10.81
N THR A 351 0.77 -24.87 10.93
CA THR A 351 1.67 -24.24 11.90
C THR A 351 3.01 -23.99 11.24
N ILE A 352 3.61 -22.82 11.49
CA ILE A 352 4.94 -22.47 11.00
C ILE A 352 5.85 -22.23 12.21
N SER A 353 7.05 -22.81 12.21
CA SER A 353 8.01 -22.51 13.27
C SER A 353 8.66 -21.14 13.03
N GLY A 354 9.01 -20.44 14.10
CA GLY A 354 9.74 -19.18 14.00
C GLY A 354 11.08 -19.34 13.29
N SER A 355 11.74 -20.50 13.43
CA SER A 355 12.95 -20.83 12.68
C SER A 355 12.71 -20.95 11.17
N ASP A 356 11.60 -21.54 10.72
CA ASP A 356 11.31 -21.65 9.29
C ASP A 356 11.08 -20.26 8.68
N LEU A 357 10.25 -19.44 9.33
CA LEU A 357 9.99 -18.07 8.90
C LEU A 357 11.26 -17.23 8.82
N LEU A 358 12.08 -17.27 9.89
CA LEU A 358 13.37 -16.57 9.90
C LEU A 358 14.31 -17.09 8.81
N GLY A 359 14.28 -18.40 8.54
CA GLY A 359 15.06 -19.02 7.47
C GLY A 359 14.63 -18.55 6.08
N TRP A 360 13.33 -18.38 5.84
CA TRP A 360 12.82 -17.83 4.57
C TRP A 360 13.31 -16.41 4.35
N ILE A 361 13.20 -15.55 5.36
CA ILE A 361 13.63 -14.15 5.29
C ILE A 361 15.17 -14.06 5.15
N SER A 362 15.93 -14.84 5.94
CA SER A 362 17.39 -14.76 5.94
C SER A 362 18.02 -15.30 4.65
N THR A 363 17.49 -16.39 4.09
CA THR A 363 18.02 -16.96 2.83
C THR A 363 17.92 -15.93 1.71
N VAL A 364 16.76 -15.28 1.63
CA VAL A 364 16.49 -14.23 0.65
C VAL A 364 17.39 -13.01 0.86
N SER A 365 17.68 -12.67 2.12
CA SER A 365 18.60 -11.59 2.48
C SER A 365 20.05 -11.84 2.03
N GLU A 366 20.48 -13.09 1.92
CA GLU A 366 21.83 -13.46 1.47
C GLU A 366 21.97 -13.41 -0.06
N ASP A 367 20.91 -13.75 -0.79
CA ASP A 367 20.90 -13.80 -2.25
C ASP A 367 20.77 -12.39 -2.87
N ASP A 368 19.82 -11.57 -2.36
CA ASP A 368 19.44 -10.29 -2.97
C ASP A 368 19.47 -9.09 -2.00
N GLY A 369 19.92 -9.28 -0.75
CA GLY A 369 20.05 -8.20 0.24
C GLY A 369 18.75 -7.78 0.94
N VAL A 370 18.86 -6.83 1.88
CA VAL A 370 17.74 -6.28 2.67
C VAL A 370 17.77 -4.76 2.60
N VAL A 371 16.60 -4.14 2.39
CA VAL A 371 16.43 -2.70 2.62
C VAL A 371 15.49 -2.43 3.77
N THR A 372 15.99 -1.67 4.73
CA THR A 372 15.21 -1.21 5.87
C THR A 372 14.87 0.28 5.71
N SER A 373 13.58 0.58 5.58
CA SER A 373 13.04 1.93 5.76
C SER A 373 12.70 2.13 7.24
N THR A 374 13.40 3.03 7.92
CA THR A 374 13.08 3.37 9.31
C THR A 374 12.03 4.46 9.35
N LEU A 375 10.82 4.13 9.77
CA LEU A 375 9.72 5.08 9.89
C LEU A 375 9.96 6.02 11.08
N VAL A 376 9.66 7.30 10.86
CA VAL A 376 9.88 8.33 11.88
C VAL A 376 8.98 8.06 13.08
N SER A 377 9.54 8.16 14.29
CA SER A 377 8.73 8.15 15.51
C SER A 377 7.83 9.40 15.51
N ALA A 378 6.52 9.19 15.47
CA ALA A 378 5.54 10.25 15.47
C ALA A 378 4.55 10.09 16.63
N THR A 379 4.18 11.21 17.25
CA THR A 379 2.91 11.34 17.96
C THR A 379 2.09 12.30 17.13
N ASN A 380 1.32 11.78 16.17
CA ASN A 380 0.57 12.65 15.29
C ASN A 380 -0.73 13.07 16.01
N THR A 381 -0.73 14.30 16.52
CA THR A 381 -1.97 15.00 16.92
C THR A 381 -2.64 15.69 15.73
N GLY A 382 -2.29 15.28 14.50
CA GLY A 382 -2.64 15.92 13.24
C GLY A 382 -4.14 16.14 13.11
N SER A 383 -4.59 17.37 13.36
CA SER A 383 -5.92 17.85 13.01
C SER A 383 -5.95 18.05 11.49
N GLY A 384 -6.14 16.96 10.74
CA GLY A 384 -6.54 17.05 9.34
C GLY A 384 -7.82 17.86 9.27
N LYS A 385 -7.72 19.13 8.87
CA LYS A 385 -8.88 19.93 8.52
C LYS A 385 -9.43 19.37 7.22
N VAL A 386 -10.45 18.54 7.32
CA VAL A 386 -11.37 18.29 6.22
C VAL A 386 -12.14 19.60 5.99
N ASN A 387 -11.59 20.50 5.17
CA ASN A 387 -12.36 21.65 4.71
C ASN A 387 -13.38 21.10 3.72
N GLY A 388 -14.65 21.01 4.15
CA GLY A 388 -15.80 20.63 3.33
C GLY A 388 -16.12 21.63 2.21
N GLY A 389 -15.13 21.92 1.36
CA GLY A 389 -15.30 22.58 0.09
C GLY A 389 -15.49 21.51 -0.97
N ALA A 390 -16.68 21.47 -1.57
CA ALA A 390 -16.97 20.66 -2.74
C ALA A 390 -15.99 20.98 -3.88
N ASN A 391 -14.90 20.23 -3.93
CA ASN A 391 -14.13 19.96 -5.13
C ASN A 391 -13.90 18.45 -5.10
N PRO A 392 -14.26 17.71 -6.16
CA PRO A 392 -13.97 16.30 -6.22
C PRO A 392 -12.45 16.18 -6.28
N VAL A 393 -11.82 15.87 -5.14
CA VAL A 393 -10.56 15.15 -5.17
C VAL A 393 -10.98 13.79 -5.70
N LYS A 394 -10.80 13.58 -7.00
CA LYS A 394 -10.85 12.23 -7.52
C LYS A 394 -9.86 11.42 -6.69
N PHE A 395 -10.27 10.26 -6.20
CA PHE A 395 -9.35 9.19 -5.79
C PHE A 395 -8.66 8.62 -7.04
N ASP A 396 -8.15 9.50 -7.91
CA ASP A 396 -7.14 9.18 -8.89
C ASP A 396 -5.87 9.04 -8.04
N LEU A 397 -5.31 7.84 -7.93
CA LEU A 397 -3.89 7.66 -7.69
C LEU A 397 -3.16 8.31 -8.88
N ASP A 398 -3.15 9.64 -8.95
CA ASP A 398 -2.60 10.39 -10.07
C ASP A 398 -1.08 10.35 -9.97
N MET A 399 -0.51 9.24 -10.45
CA MET A 399 0.93 9.00 -10.61
C MET A 399 1.65 10.05 -11.47
N ARG A 400 0.92 11.00 -12.05
CA ARG A 400 1.48 12.13 -12.81
C ARG A 400 2.32 13.09 -11.95
N TYR A 401 2.21 13.07 -10.62
CA TYR A 401 2.99 13.98 -9.76
C TYR A 401 4.46 13.58 -9.53
N ILE A 402 4.92 12.39 -9.96
CA ILE A 402 6.35 12.02 -9.87
C ILE A 402 7.19 12.55 -11.05
N LEU A 403 6.58 13.00 -12.15
CA LEU A 403 7.31 13.44 -13.35
C LEU A 403 7.65 14.94 -13.43
N THR A 404 7.38 15.74 -12.39
CA THR A 404 7.57 17.22 -12.47
C THR A 404 8.75 17.80 -11.67
N ILE A 405 9.81 17.03 -11.40
CA ILE A 405 11.10 17.57 -10.92
C ILE A 405 12.26 17.05 -11.79
N PHE A 406 12.12 16.96 -13.12
CA PHE A 406 13.28 16.86 -14.03
C PHE A 406 13.01 17.48 -15.39
N ALA A 407 12.64 18.78 -15.41
CA ALA A 407 12.60 19.54 -16.66
C ALA A 407 12.84 21.05 -16.49
N ILE A 408 13.76 21.50 -15.62
CA ILE A 408 14.32 22.86 -15.71
C ILE A 408 15.82 22.85 -15.33
N VAL A 409 16.65 22.18 -16.14
CA VAL A 409 18.03 22.59 -16.37
C VAL A 409 18.39 22.21 -17.80
N GLY A 410 18.50 23.20 -18.69
CA GLY A 410 19.11 23.02 -20.00
C GLY A 410 18.33 23.57 -21.18
N ALA A 411 18.15 24.89 -21.25
CA ALA A 411 18.17 25.66 -22.51
C ALA A 411 17.93 27.15 -22.24
N ILE A 412 18.92 27.87 -21.71
CA ILE A 412 19.04 29.31 -21.96
C ILE A 412 20.50 29.59 -22.32
N SER A 413 20.79 29.47 -23.61
CA SER A 413 21.94 30.12 -24.24
C SER A 413 21.46 31.45 -24.82
N PHE A 414 22.05 32.53 -24.30
CA PHE A 414 22.26 33.85 -24.90
C PHE A 414 21.53 34.21 -26.21
N ILE A 415 20.67 35.25 -26.13
CA ILE A 415 20.82 36.53 -26.85
C ILE A 415 20.44 37.66 -25.89
#